data_AF-W4L3P4-F1
#
_entry.id   AF-W4L3P4-F1
#
_cell.length_a   1.000
_cell.length_b   1.000
_cell.length_c   1.000
_cell.angle_alpha   90.00
_cell.angle_beta   90.00
_cell.angle_gamma   90.00
#
_symmetry.space_group_name_H-M   'P 1'
#
loop_
_entity.id
_entity.type
_entity.pdbx_description
1 polymer ?
#
loop_
_entity_poly.entity_id
_entity_poly.type
_entity_poly.pdbx_seq_one_letter_code
_entity_poly.pdbx_strand_id
1 'polypeptide(L)'
;NAKRILSIYLLRWPIETVYQDGKQLLGLDEYCMRTAHAFQKHWSLVFVAYSLLHLDCLGPSLAKTQFSPSKSLGEATRQQAQSLIQDLILTAHHALNDGQEIAEVFATLFAKRQVCSA
;
A
#
# COMPACT_ATOMS: atom_id res chain seq x y z
N ASN A 1 -29.19 -1.56 26.97
CA ASN A 1 -29.53 -2.05 25.61
C ASN A 1 -29.21 -1.06 24.49
N ALA A 2 -29.73 0.17 24.48
CA ALA A 2 -29.44 1.17 23.43
C ALA A 2 -27.94 1.49 23.22
N LYS A 3 -27.17 1.67 24.31
CA LYS A 3 -25.72 1.94 24.23
C LYS A 3 -24.94 0.84 23.51
N ARG A 4 -25.31 -0.43 23.71
CA ARG A 4 -24.68 -1.59 23.05
C ARG A 4 -25.00 -1.64 21.55
N ILE A 5 -26.23 -1.29 21.19
CA ILE A 5 -26.65 -1.22 19.79
C ILE A 5 -25.86 -0.11 19.08
N LEU A 6 -25.73 1.06 19.72
CA LEU A 6 -24.96 2.17 19.17
C LEU A 6 -23.47 1.84 19.04
N SER A 7 -22.87 1.19 20.03
CA SER A 7 -21.46 0.80 19.96
C SER A 7 -21.20 -0.21 18.84
N ILE A 8 -22.12 -1.14 18.59
CA ILE A 8 -22.01 -2.08 17.47
C ILE A 8 -22.19 -1.35 16.13
N TYR A 9 -23.14 -0.42 16.05
CA TYR A 9 -23.40 0.33 14.82
C TYR A 9 -22.19 1.19 14.41
N LEU A 10 -21.46 1.75 15.38
CA LEU A 10 -20.24 2.51 15.12
C LEU A 10 -19.11 1.68 14.51
N LEU A 11 -19.09 0.35 14.70
CA LEU A 11 -18.10 -0.54 14.09
C LEU A 11 -18.28 -0.70 12.57
N ARG A 12 -19.43 -0.30 12.01
CA ARG A 12 -19.70 -0.36 10.57
C ARG A 12 -18.86 0.65 9.79
N TRP A 13 -18.71 1.86 10.31
CA TRP A 13 -18.07 2.96 9.60
C TRP A 13 -16.60 2.68 9.22
N PRO A 14 -15.76 2.12 10.12
CA PRO A 14 -14.40 1.72 9.76
C PRO A 14 -14.34 0.75 8.57
N ILE A 15 -15.30 -0.17 8.45
CA ILE A 15 -15.35 -1.13 7.34
C ILE A 15 -15.56 -0.38 6.03
N GLU A 16 -16.51 0.56 5.98
CA GLU A 16 -16.78 1.36 4.79
C GLU A 16 -15.60 2.24 4.38
N THR A 17 -14.92 2.85 5.35
CA THR A 17 -13.70 3.63 5.10
C THR A 17 -12.59 2.77 4.50
N VAL A 18 -12.32 1.59 5.06
CA VAL A 18 -11.33 0.65 4.50
C VAL A 18 -11.65 0.27 3.06
N TYR A 19 -12.91 0.01 2.74
CA TYR A 19 -13.33 -0.31 1.36
C TYR A 19 -13.19 0.88 0.41
N GLN A 20 -13.58 2.08 0.86
CA GLN A 20 -13.46 3.29 0.06
C GLN A 20 -12.00 3.60 -0.26
N ASP A 21 -11.14 3.56 0.76
CA ASP A 21 -9.71 3.81 0.63
C ASP A 21 -9.04 2.72 -0.22
N GLY A 22 -9.38 1.46 0.00
CA GLY A 22 -8.86 0.34 -0.80
C GLY A 22 -9.17 0.49 -2.29
N LYS A 23 -10.37 0.94 -2.64
CA LYS A 23 -10.74 1.23 -4.04
C LYS A 23 -9.99 2.44 -4.59
N GLN A 24 -10.07 3.58 -3.89
CA GLN A 24 -9.56 4.85 -4.40
C GLN A 24 -8.03 4.96 -4.41
N LEU A 25 -7.34 4.34 -3.46
CA LEU A 25 -5.90 4.50 -3.26
C LEU A 25 -5.08 3.28 -3.68
N LEU A 26 -5.68 2.09 -3.65
CA LEU A 26 -4.97 0.82 -3.84
C LEU A 26 -5.51 -0.02 -5.00
N GLY A 27 -6.52 0.46 -5.74
CA GLY A 27 -7.05 -0.23 -6.91
C GLY A 27 -7.73 -1.57 -6.58
N LEU A 28 -8.46 -1.64 -5.46
CA LEU A 28 -9.16 -2.86 -5.04
C LEU A 28 -10.15 -3.38 -6.09
N ASP A 29 -10.73 -2.49 -6.90
CA ASP A 29 -11.67 -2.78 -7.99
C ASP A 29 -11.07 -2.57 -9.40
N GLU A 30 -9.82 -2.12 -9.52
CA GLU A 30 -9.14 -1.85 -10.81
C GLU A 30 -8.50 -3.09 -11.45
N TYR A 31 -8.92 -4.30 -11.07
CA TYR A 31 -8.34 -5.53 -11.61
C TYR A 31 -8.99 -5.94 -12.94
N CYS A 32 -8.19 -6.18 -13.97
CA CYS A 32 -8.62 -6.79 -15.25
C CYS A 32 -8.38 -8.31 -15.29
N MET A 33 -8.48 -8.99 -14.14
CA MET A 33 -8.17 -10.42 -14.03
C MET A 33 -9.41 -11.27 -14.39
N ARG A 34 -9.21 -12.43 -15.03
CA ARG A 34 -10.29 -13.34 -15.46
C ARG A 34 -10.53 -14.53 -14.53
N THR A 35 -9.68 -14.74 -13.52
CA THR A 35 -9.69 -15.96 -12.68
C THR A 35 -9.87 -15.62 -11.20
N ALA A 36 -10.69 -16.43 -10.51
CA ALA A 36 -10.97 -16.28 -9.08
C ALA A 36 -9.70 -16.30 -8.20
N HIS A 37 -8.74 -17.16 -8.58
CA HIS A 37 -7.47 -17.28 -7.89
C HIS A 37 -6.60 -16.01 -8.01
N ALA A 38 -6.66 -15.29 -9.14
CA ALA A 38 -5.97 -14.01 -9.28
C ALA A 38 -6.61 -12.91 -8.44
N PHE A 39 -7.95 -12.91 -8.29
CA PHE A 39 -8.65 -11.98 -7.40
C PHE A 39 -8.23 -12.17 -5.94
N GLN A 40 -8.17 -13.41 -5.47
CA GLN A 40 -7.77 -13.71 -4.10
C GLN A 40 -6.38 -13.17 -3.80
N LYS A 41 -5.42 -13.39 -4.70
CA LYS A 41 -4.05 -12.87 -4.55
C LYS A 41 -3.99 -11.34 -4.56
N HIS A 42 -4.70 -10.71 -5.50
CA HIS A 42 -4.78 -9.25 -5.58
C HIS A 42 -5.36 -8.65 -4.30
N TRP A 43 -6.49 -9.16 -3.84
CA TRP A 43 -7.13 -8.69 -2.61
C TRP A 43 -6.27 -8.91 -1.38
N SER A 44 -5.63 -10.07 -1.24
CA SER A 44 -4.69 -10.31 -0.15
C SER A 44 -3.55 -9.27 -0.15
N LEU A 45 -3.00 -8.95 -1.32
CA LEU A 45 -1.94 -7.94 -1.44
C LEU A 45 -2.45 -6.54 -1.08
N VAL A 46 -3.62 -6.14 -1.57
CA VAL A 46 -4.24 -4.85 -1.25
C VAL A 46 -4.48 -4.71 0.25
N PHE A 47 -5.00 -5.75 0.92
CA PHE A 47 -5.23 -5.71 2.37
C PHE A 47 -3.93 -5.65 3.17
N VAL A 48 -2.87 -6.34 2.72
CA VAL A 48 -1.54 -6.24 3.33
C VAL A 48 -0.97 -4.83 3.17
N ALA A 49 -1.02 -4.27 1.96
CA ALA A 49 -0.54 -2.91 1.69
C ALA A 49 -1.31 -1.87 2.51
N TYR A 50 -2.64 -1.98 2.58
CA TYR A 50 -3.48 -1.13 3.43
C TYR A 50 -3.06 -1.21 4.90
N SER A 51 -2.84 -2.42 5.43
CA SER A 51 -2.47 -2.62 6.83
C SER A 51 -1.12 -1.96 7.17
N LEU A 52 -0.15 -2.05 6.25
CA LEU A 52 1.16 -1.41 6.40
C LEU A 52 1.05 0.12 6.33
N LEU A 53 0.33 0.66 5.35
CA LEU A 53 0.11 2.11 5.23
C LEU A 53 -0.65 2.68 6.43
N HIS A 54 -1.65 1.93 6.92
CA HIS A 54 -2.38 2.29 8.11
C HIS A 54 -1.47 2.29 9.35
N LEU A 55 -0.54 1.33 9.45
CA LEU A 55 0.47 1.33 10.51
C LEU A 55 1.36 2.57 10.45
N ASP A 56 1.76 3.02 9.26
CA ASP A 56 2.54 4.24 9.10
C ASP A 56 1.75 5.50 9.50
N CYS A 57 0.43 5.51 9.29
CA CYS A 57 -0.48 6.59 9.72
C CYS A 57 -0.68 6.64 11.23
N LEU A 58 -0.53 5.50 11.92
CA LEU A 58 -0.52 5.43 13.37
C LEU A 58 0.86 5.91 13.83
N GLY A 59 0.94 7.17 14.26
CA GLY A 59 2.18 7.74 14.79
C GLY A 59 2.81 6.88 15.90
N PRO A 60 4.10 7.09 16.24
CA PRO A 60 4.83 6.26 17.20
C PRO A 60 4.25 6.45 18.62
N SER A 61 3.23 5.68 18.96
CA SER A 61 2.64 5.71 20.30
C SER A 61 2.01 4.37 20.65
N LEU A 62 2.85 3.48 21.15
CA LEU A 62 2.41 2.41 22.07
C LEU A 62 2.04 2.99 23.46
N ALA A 63 2.15 4.31 23.66
CA ALA A 63 1.89 4.95 24.95
C ALA A 63 1.49 6.42 24.75
N LYS A 64 0.17 6.67 24.67
CA LYS A 64 -0.57 7.90 25.08
C LYS A 64 -1.72 8.22 24.12
N THR A 65 -2.92 7.84 24.55
CA THR A 65 -4.19 8.59 24.66
C THR A 65 -4.63 9.68 23.67
N GLN A 66 -3.95 9.93 22.56
CA GLN A 66 -4.44 10.83 21.50
C GLN A 66 -4.15 10.21 20.14
N PHE A 67 -5.08 9.37 19.68
CA PHE A 67 -5.19 8.87 18.30
C PHE A 67 -5.59 10.03 17.38
N SER A 68 -4.67 10.96 17.14
CA SER A 68 -4.75 11.83 15.97
C SER A 68 -3.80 11.22 14.93
N PRO A 69 -4.30 10.76 13.76
CA PRO A 69 -3.44 10.37 12.66
C PRO A 69 -2.47 11.52 12.38
N SER A 70 -1.16 11.25 12.41
CA SER A 70 -0.16 12.28 12.09
C SER A 70 -0.18 12.62 10.58
N LYS A 71 -0.72 11.70 9.77
CA LYS A 71 -0.95 11.82 8.33
C LYS A 71 -2.19 11.03 7.94
N SER A 72 -2.95 11.53 6.98
CA SER A 72 -4.05 10.77 6.36
C SER A 72 -3.51 9.58 5.55
N LEU A 73 -4.33 8.55 5.34
CA LEU A 73 -3.95 7.39 4.54
C LEU A 73 -3.61 7.77 3.08
N GLY A 74 -4.33 8.74 2.52
CA GLY A 74 -4.03 9.28 1.19
C GLY A 74 -2.67 9.98 1.13
N GLU A 75 -2.28 10.72 2.17
CA GLU A 75 -0.94 11.32 2.25
C GLU A 75 0.14 10.26 2.39
N ALA A 76 -0.06 9.24 3.23
CA ALA A 76 0.88 8.13 3.37
C ALA A 76 1.08 7.39 2.03
N THR A 77 -0.02 7.13 1.31
CA THR A 77 0.03 6.46 0.00
C THR A 77 0.81 7.29 -1.02
N ARG A 78 0.53 8.59 -1.13
CA ARG A 78 1.25 9.50 -2.04
C ARG A 78 2.72 9.61 -1.69
N GLN A 79 3.04 9.73 -0.41
CA GLN A 79 4.42 9.81 0.06
C GLN A 79 5.21 8.53 -0.27
N GLN A 80 4.60 7.35 -0.06
CA GLN A 80 5.22 6.08 -0.40
C GLN A 80 5.46 5.97 -1.92
N ALA A 81 4.49 6.37 -2.74
CA ALA A 81 4.65 6.39 -4.19
C ALA A 81 5.79 7.32 -4.64
N GLN A 82 5.89 8.52 -4.05
CA GLN A 82 6.96 9.48 -4.34
C GLN A 82 8.34 8.92 -3.94
N SER A 83 8.46 8.30 -2.77
CA SER A 83 9.70 7.68 -2.31
C SER A 83 10.17 6.59 -3.27
N LEU A 84 9.25 5.73 -3.72
CA LEU A 84 9.56 4.66 -4.67
C LEU A 84 10.04 5.21 -6.02
N ILE A 85 9.41 6.28 -6.53
CA ILE A 85 9.85 6.93 -7.77
C ILE A 85 11.24 7.54 -7.59
N GLN A 86 11.49 8.19 -6.45
CA GLN A 86 12.81 8.76 -6.16
C GLN A 86 13.89 7.68 -6.09
N ASP A 87 13.64 6.59 -5.36
CA ASP A 87 14.57 5.46 -5.25
C ASP A 87 14.83 4.81 -6.62
N LEU A 88 13.81 4.69 -7.46
CA LEU A 88 13.95 4.21 -8.84
C LEU A 88 14.89 5.11 -9.66
N ILE A 89 14.69 6.43 -9.60
CA ILE A 89 15.52 7.40 -10.31
C ILE A 89 16.96 7.34 -9.83
N LEU A 90 17.19 7.31 -8.51
CA LEU A 90 18.53 7.25 -7.92
C LEU A 90 19.22 5.93 -8.27
N THR A 91 18.51 4.80 -8.21
CA THR A 91 19.05 3.49 -8.60
C THR A 91 19.45 3.47 -10.06
N ALA A 92 18.61 3.98 -10.96
CA ALA A 92 18.94 4.09 -12.38
C ALA A 92 20.15 5.00 -12.61
N HIS A 93 20.20 6.14 -11.90
CA HIS A 93 21.31 7.08 -12.00
C HIS A 93 22.64 6.46 -11.57
N HIS A 94 22.66 5.77 -10.43
CA HIS A 94 23.87 5.10 -9.93
C HIS A 94 24.36 4.03 -10.91
N ALA A 95 23.46 3.17 -11.39
CA ALA A 95 23.79 2.13 -12.36
C ALA A 95 24.42 2.70 -13.65
N LEU A 96 23.92 3.84 -14.14
CA LEU A 96 24.48 4.51 -15.31
C LEU A 96 25.84 5.17 -15.03
N ASN A 97 26.01 5.76 -13.84
CA ASN A 97 27.31 6.33 -13.42
C ASN A 97 28.38 5.25 -13.28
N ASP A 98 27.99 4.04 -12.87
CA ASP A 98 28.88 2.88 -12.74
C ASP A 98 29.26 2.26 -14.10
N GLY A 99 28.77 2.84 -15.20
CA GLY A 99 29.11 2.44 -16.58
C GLY A 99 28.30 1.27 -17.10
N GLN A 100 27.20 0.88 -16.43
CA GLN A 100 26.31 -0.14 -16.98
C GLN A 100 25.65 0.35 -18.26
N GLU A 101 25.49 -0.56 -19.23
CA GLU A 101 24.78 -0.25 -20.46
C GLU A 101 23.30 0.00 -20.15
N ILE A 102 22.70 1.01 -20.79
CA ILE A 102 21.28 1.37 -20.60
C ILE A 102 20.38 0.14 -20.74
N ALA A 103 20.66 -0.75 -21.70
CA ALA A 103 19.90 -1.97 -21.90
C ALA A 103 19.89 -2.88 -20.66
N GLU A 104 21.02 -3.00 -19.95
CA GLU A 104 21.16 -3.82 -18.75
C GLU A 104 20.45 -3.20 -17.55
N VAL A 105 20.51 -1.87 -17.41
CA VAL A 105 19.77 -1.13 -16.37
C VAL A 105 18.27 -1.32 -16.53
N PHE A 106 17.75 -1.15 -17.75
CA PHE A 106 16.33 -1.38 -18.05
C PHE A 106 15.95 -2.85 -17.84
N ALA A 107 16.80 -3.79 -18.28
CA ALA A 107 16.57 -5.21 -18.04
C ALA A 107 16.45 -5.52 -16.54
N THR A 108 17.28 -4.89 -15.70
CA THR A 108 17.28 -5.10 -14.24
C THR A 108 16.08 -4.44 -13.55
N LEU A 109 15.74 -3.20 -13.94
CA LEU A 109 14.63 -2.45 -13.34
C LEU A 109 13.26 -3.06 -13.67
N PHE A 110 13.10 -3.56 -14.91
CA PHE A 110 11.86 -4.14 -15.40
C PHE A 110 11.89 -5.66 -15.46
N ALA A 111 12.97 -6.30 -14.98
CA ALA A 111 13.00 -7.74 -14.79
C ALA A 111 11.81 -8.10 -13.91
N LYS A 112 10.93 -8.94 -14.46
CA LYS A 112 9.85 -9.55 -13.68
C LYS A 112 10.52 -10.32 -12.55
N ARG A 113 10.53 -9.75 -11.34
CA ARG A 113 11.00 -10.48 -10.15
C ARG A 113 10.16 -11.73 -10.03
N GLN A 114 10.73 -12.87 -10.44
CA GLN A 114 10.19 -14.16 -10.06
C GLN A 114 10.35 -14.23 -8.55
N VAL A 115 9.27 -13.96 -7.83
CA VAL A 115 9.23 -14.23 -6.40
C VAL A 115 9.50 -15.72 -6.25
N CYS A 116 10.68 -16.07 -5.72
CA CYS A 116 10.99 -17.43 -5.32
C CYS A 116 9.86 -17.93 -4.42
N SER A 117 9.14 -18.95 -4.87
CA SER A 117 8.32 -19.76 -4.00
C SER A 117 9.26 -20.51 -3.04
N ALA A 118 9.31 -20.05 -1.79
CA ALA A 118 9.79 -20.86 -0.68
C ALA A 118 8.68 -21.82 -0.23
#